data_AF-A0A7S4G865-F1
#
_entry.id   AF-A0A7S4G865-F1
#
_cell.length_a   1.000
_cell.length_b   1.000
_cell.length_c   1.000
_cell.angle_alpha   90.00
_cell.angle_beta   90.00
_cell.angle_gamma   90.00
#
_symmetry.space_group_name_H-M   'P 1'
#
loop_
_entity.id
_entity.type
_entity.pdbx_description
1 polymer ?
#
loop_
_entity_poly.entity_id
_entity_poly.type
_entity_poly.pdbx_seq_one_letter_code
_entity_poly.pdbx_strand_id
1 'polypeptide(L)'
;MGVGLSSRKNLCVHPTVSQKDTGQEIDSACKDMTATWLRDIEDLGDKPRGEGCGCRFYEKWQNDKETAEIPQGVYTLREMKQWGNSNGWCPYFVARHALDVTDVVVYNYSYLLDPKIANIVSDKLPQNCIVVFDEAHNIDNVCIEVLSVTLTEENMEGAQRNFKEVQGLVSRAKRENRERLESEYQKLVQGLALAGMGDADMLQGVPIASEDMEMEAVPGNMRR
;
A
#
# COMPACT_ATOMS: atom_id res chain seq x y z
N MET A 1 -24.35 6.69 3.61
CA MET A 1 -23.73 5.36 3.49
C MET A 1 -22.70 5.15 4.59
N GLY A 2 -22.68 3.96 5.20
CA GLY A 2 -21.73 3.60 6.25
C GLY A 2 -20.84 2.42 5.86
N VAL A 3 -19.52 2.51 6.05
CA VAL A 3 -18.57 1.44 5.69
C VAL A 3 -17.59 1.15 6.82
N GLY A 4 -17.40 -0.14 7.13
CA GLY A 4 -16.30 -0.60 7.96
C GLY A 4 -15.02 -0.82 7.14
N LEU A 5 -13.91 -0.20 7.54
CA LEU A 5 -12.59 -0.42 6.95
C LEU A 5 -11.74 -1.29 7.88
N SER A 6 -10.98 -2.22 7.29
CA SER A 6 -10.10 -3.13 8.02
C SER A 6 -8.92 -3.56 7.14
N SER A 7 -7.94 -4.23 7.75
CA SER A 7 -6.79 -4.81 7.07
C SER A 7 -7.16 -5.82 5.98
N ARG A 8 -6.20 -6.06 5.06
CA ARG A 8 -6.35 -7.06 4.00
C ARG A 8 -6.66 -8.45 4.55
N LYS A 9 -6.17 -8.79 5.74
CA LYS A 9 -6.47 -10.06 6.43
C LYS A 9 -7.97 -10.34 6.56
N ASN A 10 -8.77 -9.31 6.83
CA ASN A 10 -10.20 -9.48 7.07
C ASN A 10 -11.03 -9.40 5.78
N LEU A 11 -10.57 -8.62 4.78
CA LEU A 11 -11.31 -8.35 3.54
C LEU A 11 -10.85 -9.17 2.32
N CYS A 12 -9.71 -9.87 2.39
CA CYS A 12 -9.21 -10.66 1.27
C CYS A 12 -10.10 -11.89 0.98
N VAL A 13 -10.41 -12.08 -0.31
CA VAL A 13 -11.20 -13.20 -0.85
C VAL A 13 -10.40 -14.10 -1.78
N HIS A 14 -9.13 -13.76 -2.05
CA HIS A 14 -8.29 -14.55 -2.93
C HIS A 14 -7.94 -15.90 -2.26
N PRO A 15 -8.19 -17.06 -2.90
CA PRO A 15 -8.11 -18.36 -2.24
C PRO A 15 -6.73 -18.67 -1.68
N THR A 16 -5.65 -18.33 -2.41
CA THR A 16 -4.27 -18.59 -1.96
C THR A 16 -3.77 -17.59 -0.92
N VAL A 17 -4.23 -16.34 -0.98
CA VAL A 17 -3.69 -15.25 -0.13
C VAL A 17 -4.43 -15.22 1.20
N SER A 18 -5.75 -15.44 1.18
CA SER A 18 -6.58 -15.48 2.40
C SER A 18 -6.24 -16.62 3.36
N GLN A 19 -5.51 -17.65 2.92
CA GLN A 19 -5.09 -18.79 3.74
C GLN A 19 -3.79 -18.56 4.51
N LYS A 20 -3.10 -17.42 4.30
CA LYS A 20 -1.87 -17.10 5.02
C LYS A 20 -2.16 -16.76 6.49
N ASP A 21 -1.23 -17.09 7.38
CA ASP A 21 -1.43 -17.00 8.82
C ASP A 21 -1.27 -15.56 9.34
N THR A 22 -0.27 -14.85 8.82
CA THR A 22 0.10 -13.51 9.27
C THR A 22 -0.40 -12.41 8.33
N GLY A 23 -0.75 -11.25 8.91
CA GLY A 23 -1.19 -10.09 8.11
C GLY A 23 -0.10 -9.58 7.15
N GLN A 24 1.17 -9.66 7.57
CA GLN A 24 2.31 -9.25 6.76
C GLN A 24 2.48 -10.13 5.51
N GLU A 25 2.33 -11.46 5.63
CA GLU A 25 2.37 -12.35 4.47
C GLU A 25 1.22 -12.08 3.49
N ILE A 26 0.03 -11.77 4.01
CA ILE A 26 -1.13 -11.38 3.19
C ILE A 26 -0.84 -10.08 2.44
N ASP A 27 -0.26 -9.09 3.12
CA ASP A 27 0.06 -7.80 2.53
C ASP A 27 1.15 -7.95 1.45
N SER A 28 2.22 -8.69 1.73
CA SER A 28 3.29 -8.96 0.75
C SER A 28 2.75 -9.72 -0.47
N ALA A 29 2.02 -10.83 -0.27
CA ALA A 29 1.46 -11.59 -1.37
C ALA A 29 0.44 -10.78 -2.18
N CYS A 30 -0.35 -9.91 -1.53
CA CYS A 30 -1.25 -9.00 -2.24
C CYS A 30 -0.46 -7.98 -3.07
N LYS A 31 0.62 -7.40 -2.53
CA LYS A 31 1.48 -6.47 -3.25
C LYS A 31 2.11 -7.15 -4.47
N ASP A 32 2.66 -8.35 -4.30
CA ASP A 32 3.23 -9.13 -5.39
C ASP A 32 2.23 -9.41 -6.52
N MET A 33 0.96 -9.61 -6.19
CA MET A 33 -0.10 -9.86 -7.19
C MET A 33 -0.70 -8.59 -7.81
N THR A 34 -0.40 -7.40 -7.28
CA THR A 34 -1.02 -6.12 -7.71
C THR A 34 0.00 -5.08 -8.17
N ALA A 35 1.30 -5.39 -8.04
CA ALA A 35 2.38 -4.46 -8.35
C ALA A 35 2.30 -3.97 -9.80
N THR A 36 2.53 -2.67 -9.97
CA THR A 36 2.39 -1.95 -11.24
C THR A 36 3.36 -2.46 -12.31
N TRP A 37 4.58 -2.87 -11.92
CA TRP A 37 5.56 -3.42 -12.87
C TRP A 37 5.08 -4.70 -13.56
N LEU A 38 4.14 -5.47 -12.97
CA LEU A 38 3.55 -6.63 -13.63
C LEU A 38 2.60 -6.21 -14.76
N ARG A 39 1.93 -5.06 -14.61
CA ARG A 39 1.08 -4.47 -15.66
C ARG A 39 1.91 -3.86 -16.79
N ASP A 40 3.01 -3.19 -16.45
CA ASP A 40 3.92 -2.64 -17.47
C ASP A 40 4.54 -3.75 -18.34
N ILE A 41 4.81 -4.93 -17.76
CA ILE A 41 5.31 -6.10 -18.50
C ILE A 41 4.23 -6.69 -19.43
N GLU A 42 2.95 -6.64 -19.03
CA GLU A 42 1.82 -7.09 -19.85
C GLU A 42 1.61 -6.20 -21.07
N ASP A 43 1.68 -4.87 -20.90
CA ASP A 43 1.55 -3.90 -21.99
C ASP A 43 2.71 -3.97 -23.00
N LEU A 44 3.89 -4.42 -22.53
CA LEU A 44 5.08 -4.62 -23.36
C LEU A 44 5.10 -5.98 -24.09
N GLY A 45 4.13 -6.86 -23.87
CA GLY A 45 3.94 -8.10 -24.63
C GLY A 45 5.04 -9.16 -24.49
N ASP A 46 5.96 -9.00 -23.54
CA ASP A 46 7.22 -9.78 -23.51
C ASP A 46 7.04 -11.19 -22.90
N LYS A 47 5.96 -11.45 -22.12
CA LYS A 47 5.54 -12.79 -21.69
C LYS A 47 4.03 -12.89 -21.47
N PRO A 48 3.33 -13.91 -22.02
CA PRO A 48 1.95 -14.19 -21.61
C PRO A 48 1.92 -14.58 -20.13
N ARG A 49 0.91 -14.10 -19.38
CA ARG A 49 0.63 -14.52 -18.01
C ARG A 49 0.72 -16.04 -17.92
N GLY A 50 1.58 -16.57 -17.06
CA GLY A 50 1.34 -17.89 -16.50
C GLY A 50 0.01 -17.84 -15.73
N GLU A 51 -0.82 -18.87 -15.83
CA GLU A 51 -2.02 -19.00 -14.99
C GLU A 51 -1.65 -18.75 -13.51
N GLY A 52 -2.09 -17.63 -12.95
CA GLY A 52 -1.79 -17.23 -11.57
C GLY A 52 -0.92 -15.98 -11.37
N CYS A 53 -0.45 -15.33 -12.44
CA CYS A 53 0.17 -13.99 -12.33
C CYS A 53 -0.93 -12.91 -12.26
N GLY A 54 -1.32 -12.53 -11.04
CA GLY A 54 -2.20 -11.39 -10.80
C GLY A 54 -3.50 -11.75 -10.05
N CYS A 55 -4.02 -10.79 -9.29
CA CYS A 55 -5.26 -10.98 -8.54
C CYS A 55 -6.48 -10.68 -9.42
N ARG A 56 -7.20 -11.72 -9.86
CA ARG A 56 -8.42 -11.58 -10.69
C ARG A 56 -9.44 -10.59 -10.10
N PHE A 57 -9.63 -10.61 -8.78
CA PHE A 57 -10.58 -9.73 -8.10
C PHE A 57 -10.17 -8.26 -8.17
N TYR A 58 -8.88 -7.98 -8.15
CA TYR A 58 -8.34 -6.64 -8.26
C TYR A 58 -8.40 -6.14 -9.70
N GLU A 59 -7.99 -6.96 -10.67
CA GLU A 59 -8.04 -6.62 -12.10
C GLU A 59 -9.45 -6.29 -12.55
N LYS A 60 -10.42 -7.14 -12.17
CA LYS A 60 -11.83 -6.89 -12.48
C LYS A 60 -12.31 -5.58 -11.87
N TRP A 61 -11.97 -5.33 -10.61
CA TRP A 61 -12.31 -4.08 -9.94
C TRP A 61 -11.70 -2.85 -10.65
N GLN A 62 -10.45 -2.93 -11.08
CA GLN A 62 -9.80 -1.79 -11.76
C GLN A 62 -10.47 -1.42 -13.08
N ASN A 63 -10.99 -2.39 -13.83
CA ASN A 63 -11.73 -2.15 -15.06
C ASN A 63 -13.13 -1.59 -14.79
N ASP A 64 -13.78 -2.08 -13.74
CA ASP A 64 -15.18 -1.73 -13.45
C ASP A 64 -15.31 -0.46 -12.59
N LYS A 65 -14.25 0.00 -11.91
CA LYS A 65 -14.31 1.07 -10.88
C LYS A 65 -15.01 2.35 -11.32
N GLU A 66 -14.89 2.75 -12.58
CA GLU A 66 -15.48 4.00 -13.10
C GLU A 66 -17.00 3.89 -13.30
N THR A 67 -17.50 2.67 -13.46
CA THR A 67 -18.93 2.37 -13.69
C THR A 67 -19.58 1.70 -12.48
N ALA A 68 -18.79 1.32 -11.48
CA ALA A 68 -19.27 0.61 -10.31
C ALA A 68 -20.02 1.55 -9.37
N GLU A 69 -21.34 1.40 -9.32
CA GLU A 69 -22.17 2.05 -8.31
C GLU A 69 -22.23 1.19 -7.05
N ILE A 70 -21.80 1.75 -5.92
CA ILE A 70 -21.95 1.11 -4.60
C ILE A 70 -23.32 1.52 -4.06
N PRO A 71 -24.26 0.58 -3.86
CA PRO A 71 -25.59 0.90 -3.36
C PRO A 71 -25.53 1.62 -2.02
N GLN A 72 -26.49 2.51 -1.75
CA GLN A 72 -26.57 3.13 -0.45
C GLN A 72 -26.96 2.08 0.61
N GLY A 73 -26.11 1.95 1.64
CA GLY A 73 -26.33 1.00 2.71
C GLY A 73 -25.35 1.18 3.86
N VAL A 74 -25.48 0.29 4.84
CA VAL A 74 -24.47 0.10 5.89
C VAL A 74 -23.79 -1.23 5.60
N TYR A 75 -22.47 -1.19 5.41
CA TYR A 75 -21.67 -2.36 5.05
C TYR A 75 -20.77 -2.75 6.22
N THR A 76 -21.10 -3.85 6.86
CA THR A 76 -20.18 -4.55 7.76
C THR A 76 -19.05 -5.22 6.97
N LEU A 77 -17.94 -5.56 7.64
CA LEU A 77 -16.83 -6.27 7.00
C LEU A 77 -17.27 -7.56 6.29
N ARG A 78 -18.22 -8.29 6.88
CA ARG A 78 -18.77 -9.53 6.32
C ARG A 78 -19.61 -9.27 5.07
N GLU A 79 -20.49 -8.27 5.12
CA GLU A 79 -21.33 -7.89 3.99
C GLU A 79 -20.51 -7.35 2.83
N MET A 80 -19.52 -6.51 3.11
CA MET A 80 -18.57 -6.02 2.11
C MET A 80 -17.82 -7.18 1.43
N LYS A 81 -17.38 -8.17 2.22
CA LYS A 81 -16.71 -9.36 1.70
C LYS A 81 -17.61 -10.21 0.81
N GLN A 82 -18.85 -10.45 1.24
CA GLN A 82 -19.84 -11.20 0.47
C GLN A 82 -20.20 -10.47 -0.83
N TRP A 83 -20.46 -9.17 -0.74
CA TRP A 83 -20.83 -8.34 -1.88
C TRP A 83 -19.69 -8.26 -2.91
N GLY A 84 -18.45 -8.02 -2.48
CA GLY A 84 -17.31 -8.03 -3.39
C GLY A 84 -17.11 -9.40 -4.02
N ASN A 85 -17.26 -10.50 -3.25
CA ASN A 85 -17.15 -11.85 -3.81
C ASN A 85 -18.24 -12.17 -4.83
N SER A 86 -19.50 -11.79 -4.59
CA SER A 86 -20.61 -11.98 -5.53
C SER A 86 -20.42 -11.21 -6.84
N ASN A 87 -19.84 -10.01 -6.77
CA ASN A 87 -19.51 -9.22 -7.96
C ASN A 87 -18.16 -9.61 -8.59
N GLY A 88 -17.35 -10.44 -7.92
CA GLY A 88 -16.00 -10.79 -8.36
C GLY A 88 -14.99 -9.64 -8.22
N TRP A 89 -15.26 -8.68 -7.34
CA TRP A 89 -14.40 -7.53 -7.04
C TRP A 89 -13.62 -7.75 -5.74
N CYS A 90 -12.47 -7.09 -5.62
CA CYS A 90 -11.68 -7.15 -4.40
C CYS A 90 -12.32 -6.29 -3.30
N PRO A 91 -12.88 -6.89 -2.22
CA PRO A 91 -13.61 -6.13 -1.21
C PRO A 91 -12.76 -5.06 -0.51
N TYR A 92 -11.45 -5.32 -0.36
CA TYR A 92 -10.52 -4.37 0.23
C TYR A 92 -10.40 -3.07 -0.60
N PHE A 93 -10.26 -3.17 -1.92
CA PHE A 93 -10.14 -2.00 -2.78
C PHE A 93 -11.49 -1.33 -3.03
N VAL A 94 -12.57 -2.10 -3.10
CA VAL A 94 -13.94 -1.57 -3.09
C VAL A 94 -14.16 -0.70 -1.85
N ALA A 95 -13.88 -1.21 -0.65
CA ALA A 95 -14.08 -0.47 0.59
C ALA A 95 -13.25 0.82 0.63
N ARG A 96 -12.03 0.80 0.09
CA ARG A 96 -11.18 1.99 -0.05
C ARG A 96 -11.73 3.02 -1.03
N HIS A 97 -12.40 2.59 -2.10
CA HIS A 97 -13.05 3.52 -3.03
C HIS A 97 -14.37 4.05 -2.46
N ALA A 98 -15.09 3.21 -1.71
CA ALA A 98 -16.31 3.61 -1.03
C ALA A 98 -16.07 4.79 -0.07
N LEU A 99 -14.86 4.94 0.49
CA LEU A 99 -14.48 6.09 1.32
C LEU A 99 -14.79 7.44 0.67
N ASP A 100 -14.71 7.53 -0.65
CA ASP A 100 -14.93 8.77 -1.41
C ASP A 100 -16.40 9.23 -1.39
N VAL A 101 -17.32 8.29 -1.11
CA VAL A 101 -18.78 8.49 -1.19
C VAL A 101 -19.50 8.09 0.11
N THR A 102 -18.76 7.80 1.18
CA THR A 102 -19.32 7.45 2.50
C THR A 102 -19.51 8.66 3.39
N ASP A 103 -20.60 8.66 4.16
CA ASP A 103 -20.85 9.67 5.20
C ASP A 103 -20.27 9.26 6.55
N VAL A 104 -20.21 7.95 6.82
CA VAL A 104 -19.74 7.39 8.10
C VAL A 104 -18.76 6.25 7.82
N VAL A 105 -17.57 6.34 8.42
CA VAL A 105 -16.54 5.32 8.30
C VAL A 105 -16.12 4.86 9.69
N VAL A 106 -15.99 3.55 9.87
CA VAL A 106 -15.52 2.94 11.12
C VAL A 106 -14.25 2.16 10.86
N TYR A 107 -13.16 2.50 11.55
CA TYR A 107 -11.86 1.82 11.43
C TYR A 107 -11.04 1.91 12.72
N ASN A 108 -9.93 1.17 12.77
CA ASN A 108 -9.02 1.13 13.91
C ASN A 108 -8.09 2.38 13.93
N TYR A 109 -7.71 2.83 15.12
CA TYR A 109 -6.81 3.96 15.38
C TYR A 109 -5.55 3.99 14.51
N SER A 110 -4.97 2.83 14.22
CA SER A 110 -3.78 2.72 13.39
C SER A 110 -3.94 3.40 12.04
N TYR A 111 -5.14 3.38 11.43
CA TYR A 111 -5.39 4.02 10.13
C TYR A 111 -5.35 5.54 10.16
N LEU A 112 -5.42 6.16 11.33
CA LEU A 112 -5.32 7.61 11.49
C LEU A 112 -3.98 8.03 12.11
N LEU A 113 -3.45 7.21 13.03
CA LEU A 113 -2.25 7.55 13.80
C LEU A 113 -0.95 7.06 13.17
N ASP A 114 -0.97 5.96 12.41
CA ASP A 114 0.24 5.45 11.76
C ASP A 114 0.50 6.21 10.46
N PRO A 115 1.56 7.03 10.40
CA PRO A 115 1.86 7.84 9.22
C PRO A 115 2.06 7.00 7.94
N LYS A 116 2.44 5.72 8.06
CA LYS A 116 2.65 4.83 6.91
C LYS A 116 1.35 4.45 6.22
N ILE A 117 0.24 4.46 6.95
CA ILE A 117 -1.08 4.07 6.44
C ILE A 117 -2.11 5.22 6.53
N ALA A 118 -1.83 6.29 7.26
CA ALA A 118 -2.69 7.46 7.37
C ALA A 118 -3.00 8.06 6.00
N ASN A 119 -1.99 8.19 5.13
CA ASN A 119 -2.12 8.73 3.77
C ASN A 119 -3.18 7.99 2.92
N ILE A 120 -3.44 6.71 3.21
CA ILE A 120 -4.46 5.92 2.50
C ILE A 120 -5.87 6.48 2.73
N VAL A 121 -6.11 7.04 3.92
CA VAL A 121 -7.44 7.46 4.39
C VAL A 121 -7.52 8.98 4.46
N SER A 122 -6.47 9.67 4.91
CA SER A 122 -6.44 11.13 5.08
C SER A 122 -6.75 11.87 3.79
N ASP A 123 -6.23 11.41 2.65
CA ASP A 123 -6.38 12.10 1.36
C ASP A 123 -7.83 12.03 0.84
N LYS A 124 -8.60 11.05 1.34
CA LYS A 124 -9.99 10.81 0.95
C LYS A 124 -10.98 11.45 1.93
N LEU A 125 -10.53 11.86 3.11
CA LEU A 125 -11.39 12.47 4.11
C LEU A 125 -11.50 13.98 3.85
N PRO A 126 -12.72 14.55 3.85
CA PRO A 126 -12.89 15.99 3.70
C PRO A 126 -12.35 16.71 4.94
N GLN A 127 -11.84 17.94 4.74
CA GLN A 127 -11.38 18.81 5.84
C GLN A 127 -12.49 19.07 6.88
N ASN A 128 -13.75 19.07 6.44
CA ASN A 128 -14.93 19.22 7.30
C ASN A 128 -15.46 17.85 7.77
N CYS A 129 -14.63 17.03 8.39
CA CYS A 129 -15.05 15.77 8.99
C CYS A 129 -15.06 15.84 10.52
N ILE A 130 -15.92 15.03 11.14
CA ILE A 130 -15.96 14.85 12.59
C ILE A 130 -15.32 13.51 12.91
N VAL A 131 -14.22 13.54 13.64
CA VAL A 131 -13.53 12.33 14.12
C VAL A 131 -13.98 12.05 15.55
N VAL A 132 -14.47 10.82 15.78
CA VAL A 132 -14.89 10.35 17.10
C VAL A 132 -13.97 9.19 17.49
N PHE A 133 -13.21 9.37 18.57
CA PHE A 133 -12.44 8.28 19.18
C PHE A 133 -13.30 7.60 20.24
N ASP A 134 -13.53 6.31 20.06
CA ASP A 134 -14.25 5.47 21.03
C ASP A 134 -13.25 4.65 21.85
N GLU A 135 -13.34 4.65 23.17
CA GLU A 135 -12.32 4.08 24.09
C GLU A 135 -10.94 4.75 23.96
N ALA A 136 -10.92 6.09 23.97
CA ALA A 136 -9.72 6.90 23.77
C ALA A 136 -8.65 6.79 24.88
N HIS A 137 -8.90 6.00 25.93
CA HIS A 137 -7.96 5.82 27.03
C HIS A 137 -6.68 5.07 26.64
N ASN A 138 -6.66 4.37 25.49
CA ASN A 138 -5.49 3.63 24.99
C ASN A 138 -4.67 4.39 23.94
N ILE A 139 -5.04 5.63 23.62
CA ILE A 139 -4.45 6.36 22.50
C ILE A 139 -2.94 6.62 22.69
N ASP A 140 -2.51 6.86 23.92
CA ASP A 140 -1.12 7.08 24.29
C ASP A 140 -0.25 5.85 24.00
N ASN A 141 -0.69 4.68 24.42
CA ASN A 141 -0.01 3.42 24.19
C ASN A 141 0.06 3.09 22.69
N VAL A 142 -1.02 3.32 21.96
CA VAL A 142 -1.06 3.11 20.50
C VAL A 142 -0.08 4.04 19.79
N CYS A 143 -0.03 5.32 20.15
CA CYS A 143 0.95 6.27 19.60
C CYS A 143 2.40 5.86 19.88
N ILE A 144 2.69 5.41 21.11
CA ILE A 144 4.02 4.93 21.48
C ILE A 144 4.39 3.71 20.63
N GLU A 145 3.50 2.73 20.49
CA GLU A 145 3.76 1.51 19.71
C GLU A 145 4.01 1.82 18.23
N VAL A 146 3.17 2.65 17.62
CA VAL A 146 3.22 3.00 16.19
C VAL A 146 4.50 3.75 15.81
N LEU A 147 4.96 4.66 16.68
CA LEU A 147 6.16 5.48 16.44
C LEU A 147 7.45 4.84 16.96
N SER A 148 7.34 3.78 17.77
CA SER A 148 8.51 3.06 18.29
C SER A 148 9.02 2.05 17.28
N VAL A 149 10.35 1.98 17.16
CA VAL A 149 11.03 0.93 16.39
C VAL A 149 11.97 0.20 17.32
N THR A 150 11.78 -1.11 17.45
CA THR A 150 12.68 -1.98 18.22
C THR A 150 13.69 -2.61 17.29
N LEU A 151 14.98 -2.38 17.54
CA LEU A 151 16.08 -3.00 16.80
C LEU A 151 16.65 -4.15 17.64
N THR A 152 16.54 -5.37 17.12
CA THR A 152 17.16 -6.55 17.73
C THR A 152 18.38 -7.00 16.93
N GLU A 153 19.27 -7.80 17.55
CA GLU A 153 20.42 -8.38 16.87
C GLU A 153 19.98 -9.23 15.66
N GLU A 154 18.88 -9.98 15.80
CA GLU A 154 18.28 -10.76 14.70
C GLU A 154 17.87 -9.87 13.52
N ASN A 155 17.27 -8.70 13.79
CA ASN A 155 16.93 -7.73 12.74
C ASN A 155 18.18 -7.21 12.02
N MET A 156 19.27 -6.95 12.76
CA MET A 156 20.52 -6.45 12.19
C MET A 156 21.22 -7.50 11.33
N GLU A 157 21.27 -8.76 11.78
CA GLU A 157 21.81 -9.85 10.98
C GLU A 157 20.96 -10.10 9.72
N GLY A 158 19.63 -10.04 9.83
CA GLY A 158 18.71 -10.09 8.70
C GLY A 158 18.98 -8.98 7.69
N ALA A 159 19.14 -7.74 8.16
CA ALA A 159 19.48 -6.60 7.32
C ALA A 159 20.83 -6.80 6.61
N GLN A 160 21.84 -7.35 7.29
CA GLN A 160 23.14 -7.63 6.68
C GLN A 160 23.05 -8.70 5.58
N ARG A 161 22.20 -9.74 5.76
CA ARG A 161 21.94 -10.75 4.73
C ARG A 161 21.24 -10.12 3.51
N ASN A 162 20.19 -9.34 3.74
CA ASN A 162 19.45 -8.64 2.69
C ASN A 162 20.36 -7.67 1.91
N PHE A 163 21.26 -6.96 2.60
CA PHE A 163 22.20 -6.05 1.96
C PHE A 163 23.13 -6.78 0.98
N LYS A 164 23.68 -7.94 1.38
CA LYS A 164 24.53 -8.77 0.49
C LYS A 164 23.76 -9.27 -0.73
N GLU A 165 22.49 -9.65 -0.55
CA GLU A 165 21.64 -10.10 -1.65
C GLU A 165 21.36 -8.96 -2.65
N VAL A 166 20.97 -7.78 -2.16
CA VAL A 166 20.75 -6.60 -2.99
C VAL A 166 22.04 -6.18 -3.70
N GLN A 167 23.19 -6.22 -3.03
CA GLN A 167 24.48 -5.94 -3.64
C GLN A 167 24.78 -6.90 -4.80
N GLY A 168 24.46 -8.19 -4.65
CA GLY A 168 24.56 -9.18 -5.72
C GLY A 168 23.61 -8.91 -6.89
N LEU A 169 22.36 -8.54 -6.61
CA LEU A 169 21.37 -8.15 -7.62
C LEU A 169 21.81 -6.92 -8.41
N VAL A 170 22.29 -5.87 -7.73
CA VAL A 170 22.79 -4.64 -8.37
C VAL A 170 24.01 -4.94 -9.24
N SER A 171 24.92 -5.80 -8.79
CA SER A 171 26.10 -6.19 -9.56
C SER A 171 25.72 -6.94 -10.84
N ARG A 172 24.71 -7.82 -10.78
CA ARG A 172 24.14 -8.50 -11.96
C ARG A 172 23.46 -7.52 -12.91
N ALA A 173 22.60 -6.64 -12.39
CA ALA A 173 21.89 -5.65 -13.18
C ALA A 173 22.85 -4.68 -13.92
N LYS A 174 23.94 -4.25 -13.28
CA LYS A 174 24.99 -3.43 -13.91
C LYS A 174 25.67 -4.13 -15.08
N ARG A 175 25.82 -5.47 -15.01
CA ARG A 175 26.45 -6.28 -16.05
C ARG A 175 25.52 -6.58 -17.22
N GLU A 176 24.24 -6.81 -16.93
CA GLU A 176 23.26 -7.31 -17.91
C GLU A 176 22.42 -6.20 -18.55
N ASN A 177 22.17 -5.08 -17.85
CA ASN A 177 21.21 -4.08 -18.32
C ASN A 177 21.50 -2.65 -17.82
N ARG A 178 22.71 -2.14 -18.12
CA ARG A 178 23.18 -0.81 -17.68
C ARG A 178 22.27 0.33 -18.13
N GLU A 179 21.76 0.26 -19.37
CA GLU A 179 20.92 1.30 -19.96
C GLU A 179 19.56 1.42 -19.27
N ARG A 180 18.93 0.30 -18.91
CA ARG A 180 17.68 0.30 -18.14
C ARG A 180 17.89 0.88 -16.74
N LEU A 181 19.01 0.55 -16.09
CA LEU A 181 19.34 1.08 -14.76
C LEU A 181 19.59 2.60 -14.79
N GLU A 182 20.30 3.10 -15.82
CA GLU A 182 20.53 4.53 -16.02
C GLU A 182 19.23 5.27 -16.35
N SER A 183 18.35 4.68 -17.16
CA SER A 183 17.02 5.24 -17.47
C SER A 183 16.12 5.35 -16.24
N GLU A 184 16.00 4.28 -15.44
CA GLU A 184 15.23 4.31 -14.19
C GLU A 184 15.81 5.29 -13.17
N TYR A 185 17.15 5.41 -13.10
CA TYR A 185 17.79 6.43 -12.29
C TYR A 185 17.42 7.84 -12.73
N GLN A 186 17.44 8.12 -14.04
CA GLN A 186 17.04 9.42 -14.57
C GLN A 186 15.57 9.72 -14.31
N LYS A 187 14.67 8.73 -14.49
CA LYS A 187 13.25 8.85 -14.13
C LYS A 187 13.07 9.13 -12.65
N LEU A 188 13.82 8.47 -11.77
CA LEU A 188 13.76 8.71 -10.32
C LEU A 188 14.24 10.12 -9.96
N VAL A 189 15.34 10.59 -10.54
CA VAL A 189 15.87 11.94 -10.29
C VAL A 189 14.90 13.01 -10.79
N GLN A 190 14.34 12.82 -11.98
CA GLN A 190 13.34 13.71 -12.55
C GLN A 190 12.02 13.65 -11.77
N GLY A 191 11.62 12.44 -11.34
CA GLY A 191 10.46 12.16 -10.53
C GLY A 191 10.56 12.77 -9.13
N LEU A 192 11.71 12.70 -8.46
CA LEU A 192 11.95 13.36 -7.17
C LEU A 192 11.99 14.89 -7.32
N ALA A 193 12.48 15.41 -8.45
CA ALA A 193 12.42 16.84 -8.76
C ALA A 193 10.97 17.31 -9.04
N LEU A 194 10.11 16.43 -9.54
CA LEU A 194 8.68 16.68 -9.78
C LEU A 194 7.79 16.36 -8.57
N ALA A 195 8.17 15.40 -7.73
CA ALA A 195 7.44 14.93 -6.54
C ALA A 195 7.50 15.91 -5.37
N GLY A 196 8.26 17.00 -5.51
CA GLY A 196 7.95 18.24 -4.77
C GLY A 196 6.55 18.81 -5.10
N MET A 197 5.78 18.20 -6.01
CA MET A 197 4.44 18.65 -6.44
C MET A 197 3.39 17.54 -6.67
N GLY A 198 3.57 16.26 -6.26
CA GLY A 198 2.43 15.32 -6.27
C GLY A 198 2.73 13.82 -6.34
N ASP A 199 1.82 13.06 -5.69
CA ASP A 199 1.63 11.61 -5.60
C ASP A 199 2.71 10.75 -4.93
N ALA A 200 2.57 10.60 -3.60
CA ALA A 200 3.38 9.76 -2.72
C ALA A 200 2.87 8.30 -2.60
N ASP A 201 2.28 7.71 -3.66
CA ASP A 201 1.71 6.34 -3.57
C ASP A 201 2.77 5.22 -3.65
N MET A 202 4.08 5.55 -3.70
CA MET A 202 5.17 4.56 -3.81
C MET A 202 6.17 4.50 -2.64
N LEU A 203 6.09 5.38 -1.64
CA LEU A 203 7.00 5.40 -0.49
C LEU A 203 6.27 5.07 0.81
N GLN A 204 5.76 3.84 0.91
CA GLN A 204 5.38 3.29 2.22
C GLN A 204 6.65 2.99 3.02
N GLY A 205 7.01 3.88 3.95
CA GLY A 205 7.97 3.53 5.00
C GLY A 205 8.86 4.62 5.56
N VAL A 206 8.76 5.88 5.12
CA VAL A 206 9.45 6.95 5.85
C VAL A 206 8.54 7.32 7.03
N PRO A 207 8.93 7.03 8.30
CA PRO A 207 8.25 7.67 9.41
C PRO A 207 8.43 9.16 9.20
N ILE A 208 7.31 9.87 9.05
CA ILE A 208 7.26 11.30 8.71
C ILE A 208 8.22 12.03 9.65
N ALA A 209 9.36 12.45 9.11
CA ALA A 209 10.03 13.61 9.64
C ALA A 209 9.11 14.79 9.31
N SER A 210 8.81 15.65 10.28
CA SER A 210 7.97 16.84 10.16
C SER A 210 8.13 17.54 8.81
N GLU A 211 7.07 18.13 8.26
CA GLU A 211 7.01 18.85 6.96
C GLU A 211 8.22 19.80 6.72
N ASP A 212 8.84 20.31 7.79
CA ASP A 212 10.08 21.11 7.77
C ASP A 212 11.33 20.37 7.24
N MET A 213 11.37 19.03 7.23
CA MET A 213 12.50 18.21 6.74
C MET A 213 12.33 17.76 5.28
N GLU A 214 11.16 17.92 4.68
CA GLU A 214 10.88 17.47 3.31
C GLU A 214 11.53 18.37 2.26
N MET A 215 11.82 19.63 2.59
CA MET A 215 12.47 20.57 1.67
C MET A 215 14.00 20.42 1.55
N GLU A 216 14.65 19.62 2.39
CA GLU A 216 16.12 19.55 2.45
C GLU A 216 16.73 18.22 1.98
N ALA A 217 15.91 17.23 1.62
CA ALA A 217 16.38 15.90 1.24
C ALA A 217 16.70 15.78 -0.26
N VAL A 218 17.56 16.65 -0.81
CA VAL A 218 18.35 16.22 -1.98
C VAL A 218 19.39 15.23 -1.41
N PRO A 219 19.43 13.95 -1.83
CA PRO A 219 20.38 12.99 -1.30
C PRO A 219 21.79 13.35 -1.77
N GLY A 220 22.42 14.31 -1.09
CA GLY A 220 23.65 14.96 -1.50
C GLY A 220 24.87 14.04 -1.47
N ASN A 221 24.78 12.85 -0.87
CA ASN A 221 25.95 11.99 -0.67
C ASN A 221 25.76 10.47 -0.82
N MET A 222 24.70 9.99 -1.49
CA MET A 222 24.66 8.59 -1.97
C MET A 222 25.59 8.34 -3.19
N ARG A 223 26.62 9.16 -3.35
CA ARG A 223 27.49 9.26 -4.54
C ARG A 223 28.90 8.70 -4.33
N ARG A 224 29.14 7.91 -3.27
CA ARG A 224 30.44 7.23 -3.08
C ARG A 224 30.27 5.72 -3.04
#